data_AF-R7PCY9-F1
#
_entry.id   AF-R7PCY9-F1
#
_cell.length_a   1.000
_cell.length_b   1.000
_cell.length_c   1.000
_cell.angle_alpha   90.00
_cell.angle_beta   90.00
_cell.angle_gamma   90.00
#
_symmetry.space_group_name_H-M   'P 1'
#
loop_
_entity.id
_entity.type
_entity.pdbx_description
1 polymer ?
#
loop_
_entity_poly.entity_id
_entity_poly.type
_entity_poly.pdbx_seq_one_letter_code
_entity_poly.pdbx_strand_id
1 'polypeptide(L)'
;MAFLALCVVIPVAGRNRGEEAAMQVIERVTQKHKLPVTLSIKKNTSESKRETYFQYSVNKGILKIEGNSPISLCRGFYDYVKSQHCGIYSWTGTNIV
;
A
#
# COMPACT_ATOMS: atom_id res chain seq x y z
N MET A 1 32.14 21.58 0.08
CA MET A 1 31.46 20.29 0.34
C MET A 1 29.98 20.45 0.00
N ALA A 2 29.61 20.13 -1.24
CA ALA A 2 28.25 20.33 -1.74
C ALA A 2 27.37 19.13 -1.33
N PHE A 3 26.39 19.38 -0.46
CA PHE A 3 25.34 18.42 -0.11
C PHE A 3 24.32 18.39 -1.26
N LEU A 4 24.36 17.36 -2.11
CA LEU A 4 23.34 17.11 -3.13
C LEU A 4 22.05 16.66 -2.44
N ALA A 5 21.14 17.61 -2.23
CA ALA A 5 19.76 17.33 -1.86
C ALA A 5 19.06 16.68 -3.06
N LEU A 6 19.03 15.34 -3.08
CA LEU A 6 18.24 14.57 -4.04
C LEU A 6 16.77 14.70 -3.65
N CYS A 7 16.11 15.76 -4.09
CA CYS A 7 14.65 15.88 -4.04
C CYS A 7 14.08 14.76 -4.92
N VAL A 8 13.67 13.65 -4.31
CA VAL A 8 12.89 12.60 -4.97
C VAL A 8 11.54 13.23 -5.32
N VAL A 9 11.43 13.72 -6.55
CA VAL A 9 10.17 14.19 -7.12
C VAL A 9 9.35 12.94 -7.41
N ILE A 10 8.52 12.53 -6.43
CA ILE A 10 7.56 11.45 -6.66
C ILE A 10 6.54 12.01 -7.67
N PRO A 11 6.36 11.40 -8.85
CA PRO A 11 5.32 11.82 -9.78
C PRO A 11 3.97 11.61 -9.09
N VAL A 12 3.27 12.71 -8.82
CA VAL A 12 1.86 12.69 -8.42
C VAL A 12 1.05 12.33 -9.67
N ALA A 13 1.00 11.02 -9.96
CA ALA A 13 -0.05 10.47 -10.82
C ALA A 13 -1.38 10.72 -10.09
N GLY A 14 -2.37 11.27 -10.79
CA GLY A 14 -3.69 11.54 -10.22
C GLY A 14 -4.24 10.28 -9.55
N ARG A 15 -4.29 10.30 -8.21
CA ARG A 15 -4.66 9.14 -7.41
C ARG A 15 -6.13 8.80 -7.64
N ASN A 16 -6.40 7.52 -7.87
CA ASN A 16 -7.77 7.04 -7.89
C ASN A 16 -8.38 7.22 -6.48
N ARG A 17 -9.62 7.72 -6.37
CA ARG A 17 -10.33 7.88 -5.07
C ARG A 17 -10.25 6.62 -4.20
N GLY A 18 -10.25 5.45 -4.84
CA GLY A 18 -10.08 4.17 -4.15
C GLY A 18 -8.68 3.91 -3.58
N GLU A 19 -7.62 4.32 -4.29
CA GLU A 19 -6.24 4.22 -3.81
C GLU A 19 -6.00 5.17 -2.64
N GLU A 20 -6.56 6.38 -2.72
CA GLU A 20 -6.47 7.38 -1.67
C GLU A 20 -7.15 6.89 -0.38
N ALA A 21 -8.37 6.36 -0.49
CA ALA A 21 -9.08 5.77 0.65
C ALA A 21 -8.29 4.62 1.29
N ALA A 22 -7.67 3.74 0.47
CA ALA A 22 -6.82 2.67 0.98
C ALA A 22 -5.57 3.21 1.69
N MET A 23 -4.92 4.24 1.13
CA MET A 23 -3.77 4.89 1.77
C MET A 23 -4.15 5.51 3.12
N GLN A 24 -5.27 6.22 3.21
CA GLN A 24 -5.75 6.80 4.48
C GLN A 24 -6.01 5.74 5.56
N VAL A 25 -6.47 4.54 5.19
CA VAL A 25 -6.60 3.42 6.13
C VAL A 25 -5.23 2.95 6.61
N ILE A 26 -4.27 2.77 5.69
CA ILE A 26 -2.91 2.33 6.00
C ILE A 26 -2.20 3.33 6.94
N GLU A 27 -2.29 4.63 6.66
CA GLU A 27 -1.70 5.66 7.50
C GLU A 27 -2.31 5.68 8.91
N ARG A 28 -3.65 5.52 9.03
CA ARG A 28 -4.31 5.43 10.35
C ARG A 28 -3.91 4.18 11.14
N VAL A 29 -3.75 3.03 10.47
CA VAL A 29 -3.37 1.78 11.13
C VAL A 29 -1.92 1.81 11.61
N THR A 30 -1.04 2.46 10.85
CA THR A 30 0.40 2.54 11.16
C THR A 30 0.78 3.77 11.98
N GLN A 31 -0.13 4.75 12.12
CA GLN A 31 0.13 6.07 12.72
C GLN A 31 1.32 6.81 12.06
N LYS A 32 1.60 6.50 10.79
CA LYS A 32 2.71 7.07 10.01
C LYS A 32 2.15 7.67 8.72
N HIS A 33 2.58 8.90 8.43
CA HIS A 33 2.29 9.56 7.15
C HIS A 33 3.45 9.39 6.18
N LYS A 34 3.17 9.48 4.88
CA LYS A 34 4.20 9.42 3.81
C LYS A 34 5.02 8.11 3.84
N LEU A 35 4.35 7.00 4.10
CA LEU A 35 4.95 5.67 4.05
C LEU A 35 5.53 5.38 2.65
N PRO A 36 6.61 4.58 2.53
CA PRO A 36 7.16 4.14 1.26
C PRO A 36 6.29 3.04 0.63
N VAL A 37 5.01 3.34 0.41
CA VAL A 37 3.99 2.44 -0.15
C VAL A 37 3.38 3.09 -1.38
N THR A 38 3.35 2.35 -2.49
CA THR A 38 2.66 2.75 -3.72
C THR A 38 1.49 1.82 -3.97
N LEU A 39 0.30 2.39 -4.14
CA LEU A 39 -0.93 1.65 -4.40
C LEU A 39 -1.38 1.88 -5.83
N SER A 40 -1.86 0.83 -6.50
CA SER A 40 -2.39 0.94 -7.85
C SER A 40 -3.62 0.03 -8.05
N ILE A 41 -4.74 0.62 -8.45
CA ILE A 41 -5.94 -0.12 -8.83
C ILE A 41 -5.85 -0.46 -10.32
N LYS A 42 -5.75 -1.75 -10.63
CA LYS A 42 -5.83 -2.28 -11.99
C LYS A 42 -7.14 -3.03 -12.15
N LYS A 43 -7.98 -2.58 -13.09
CA LYS A 43 -9.19 -3.33 -13.45
C LYS A 43 -8.75 -4.58 -14.22
N ASN A 44 -9.14 -5.76 -13.75
CA ASN A 44 -8.94 -6.99 -14.51
C ASN A 44 -9.77 -6.91 -15.80
N THR A 45 -9.10 -7.04 -16.94
CA THR A 45 -9.72 -7.06 -18.27
C THR A 45 -10.23 -8.46 -18.63
N SER A 46 -9.90 -9.49 -17.85
CA SER A 46 -10.33 -10.88 -18.06
C SER A 46 -11.78 -11.10 -17.62
N GLU A 47 -12.47 -12.01 -18.30
CA GLU A 47 -13.89 -12.37 -18.08
C GLU A 47 -14.20 -12.92 -16.67
N SER A 48 -13.18 -13.28 -15.89
CA SER A 48 -13.24 -13.61 -14.46
C SER A 48 -13.40 -12.37 -13.55
N LYS A 49 -14.34 -11.48 -13.90
CA LYS A 49 -14.59 -10.17 -13.26
C LYS A 49 -14.89 -10.18 -11.75
N ARG A 50 -14.98 -11.33 -11.08
CA ARG A 50 -15.52 -11.45 -9.72
C ARG A 50 -14.50 -11.76 -8.63
N GLU A 51 -13.28 -12.18 -8.94
CA GLU A 51 -12.35 -12.57 -7.89
C GLU A 51 -11.57 -11.37 -7.33
N THR A 52 -11.51 -11.27 -6.01
CA THR A 52 -10.66 -10.29 -5.32
C THR A 52 -9.20 -10.65 -5.59
N TYR A 53 -8.46 -9.74 -6.19
CA TYR A 53 -7.08 -9.94 -6.60
C TYR A 53 -6.18 -8.85 -6.01
N PHE A 54 -5.06 -9.28 -5.45
CA PHE A 54 -3.96 -8.41 -5.08
C PHE A 54 -2.62 -9.09 -5.37
N GLN A 55 -1.60 -8.27 -5.64
CA GLN A 55 -0.20 -8.66 -5.68
C GLN A 55 0.64 -7.56 -5.06
N TYR A 56 1.80 -7.93 -4.52
CA TYR A 56 2.75 -6.94 -4.03
C TYR A 56 4.18 -7.32 -4.38
N SER A 57 5.03 -6.31 -4.44
CA SER A 57 6.48 -6.46 -4.60
C SER A 57 7.18 -5.35 -3.83
N VAL A 58 8.41 -5.61 -3.39
CA VAL A 58 9.26 -4.60 -2.76
C VAL A 58 10.42 -4.31 -3.69
N ASN A 59 10.57 -3.05 -4.08
CA ASN A 59 11.70 -2.61 -4.90
C ASN A 59 12.36 -1.41 -4.22
N LYS A 60 13.66 -1.52 -3.92
CA LYS A 60 14.45 -0.47 -3.25
C LYS A 60 13.78 0.07 -1.97
N GLY A 61 13.19 -0.81 -1.17
CA GLY A 61 12.50 -0.45 0.08
C GLY A 61 11.12 0.20 -0.09
N ILE A 62 10.61 0.29 -1.32
CA ILE A 62 9.25 0.78 -1.61
C ILE A 62 8.34 -0.43 -1.84
N LEU A 63 7.31 -0.55 -1.02
CA LEU A 63 6.28 -1.57 -1.17
C LEU A 63 5.28 -1.14 -2.23
N LYS A 64 5.22 -1.86 -3.35
CA LYS A 64 4.23 -1.65 -4.40
C LYS A 64 3.13 -2.69 -4.27
N ILE A 65 1.88 -2.25 -4.14
CA ILE A 65 0.70 -3.11 -4.05
C ILE A 65 -0.22 -2.79 -5.22
N GLU A 66 -0.60 -3.82 -5.95
CA GLU A 66 -1.54 -3.76 -7.05
C GLU A 66 -2.77 -4.59 -6.70
N GLY A 67 -3.96 -4.10 -7.04
CA GLY A 67 -5.19 -4.83 -6.77
C GLY A 67 -6.36 -4.34 -7.59
N ASN A 68 -7.46 -5.09 -7.58
CA ASN A 68 -8.65 -4.72 -8.35
C ASN A 68 -9.67 -3.86 -7.59
N SER A 69 -9.47 -3.65 -6.28
CA SER A 69 -10.32 -2.81 -5.44
C SER A 69 -9.52 -2.18 -4.29
N PRO A 70 -10.06 -1.12 -3.64
CA PRO A 70 -9.45 -0.55 -2.43
C PRO A 70 -9.27 -1.58 -1.31
N ILE A 71 -10.21 -2.52 -1.19
CA ILE A 71 -10.18 -3.58 -0.17
C ILE A 71 -9.04 -4.55 -0.47
N SER A 72 -8.84 -4.89 -1.74
CA SER A 72 -7.73 -5.76 -2.19
C SER A 72 -6.38 -5.13 -1.87
N LEU A 73 -6.25 -3.81 -2.03
CA LEU A 73 -5.03 -3.07 -1.67
C LEU A 73 -4.74 -3.14 -0.17
N CYS A 74 -5.75 -2.87 0.67
CA CYS A 74 -5.60 -3.00 2.12
C CYS A 74 -5.24 -4.43 2.52
N ARG A 75 -5.82 -5.44 1.86
CA ARG A 75 -5.49 -6.85 2.09
C ARG A 75 -4.04 -7.15 1.72
N GLY A 76 -3.56 -6.67 0.58
CA GLY A 76 -2.16 -6.84 0.18
C GLY A 76 -1.19 -6.19 1.15
N PHE A 77 -1.53 -5.01 1.69
CA PHE A 77 -0.72 -4.37 2.72
C PHE A 77 -0.66 -5.21 4.00
N TYR A 78 -1.82 -5.66 4.49
CA TYR A 78 -1.90 -6.51 5.68
C TYR A 78 -1.13 -7.82 5.50
N ASP A 79 -1.26 -8.46 4.34
CA ASP A 79 -0.55 -9.70 4.02
C ASP A 79 0.97 -9.51 4.05
N TYR A 80 1.46 -8.42 3.45
CA TYR A 80 2.87 -8.05 3.51
C TYR A 80 3.34 -7.83 4.96
N VAL A 81 2.67 -6.98 5.74
CA VAL A 81 3.03 -6.70 7.14
C VAL A 81 3.09 -7.98 7.97
N LYS A 82 2.09 -8.86 7.79
CA LYS A 82 2.05 -10.17 8.44
C LYS A 82 3.22 -11.06 8.01
N SER A 83 3.56 -11.10 6.72
CA SER A 83 4.70 -11.87 6.20
C SER A 83 6.05 -11.38 6.77
N GLN A 84 6.16 -10.09 7.09
CA GLN A 84 7.35 -9.50 7.70
C GLN A 84 7.36 -9.63 9.23
N HIS A 85 6.39 -10.33 9.82
CA HIS A 85 6.28 -10.54 11.27
C HIS A 85 6.14 -9.23 12.06
N CYS A 86 5.72 -8.14 11.40
CA CYS A 86 5.53 -6.81 11.98
C CYS A 86 4.20 -6.69 12.73
N GLY A 87 3.72 -7.79 13.34
CA GLY A 87 2.53 -7.83 14.19
C GLY A 87 1.18 -7.74 13.48
N ILE A 88 0.13 -7.53 14.28
CA ILE A 88 -1.29 -7.57 13.88
C ILE A 88 -2.00 -6.34 14.44
N TYR A 89 -2.93 -5.76 13.67
CA TYR A 89 -3.94 -4.82 14.14
C TYR A 89 -5.22 -5.59 14.47
N SER A 90 -5.65 -5.58 15.74
CA SER A 90 -6.81 -6.32 16.22
C SER A 90 -7.64 -5.51 17.22
N TRP A 91 -8.87 -5.95 17.49
CA TRP A 91 -9.76 -5.34 18.48
C TRP A 91 -9.16 -5.31 19.90
N THR A 92 -8.28 -6.26 20.22
CA THR A 92 -7.63 -6.39 21.54
C THR A 92 -6.30 -5.62 21.62
N GLY A 93 -5.84 -5.00 20.53
CA GLY A 93 -4.59 -4.26 20.50
C GLY A 93 -3.89 -4.29 19.14
N THR A 94 -2.92 -3.40 18.99
CA THR A 94 -2.12 -3.22 17.76
C THR A 94 -0.64 -3.36 18.09
N ASN A 95 0.08 -4.15 17.29
CA ASN A 95 1.55 -4.28 17.38
C ASN A 95 2.20 -4.12 16.00
N ILE A 96 1.68 -3.20 15.18
CA ILE A 96 2.31 -2.82 13.92
C ILE A 96 3.40 -1.80 14.24
N VAL A 97 4.66 -2.21 14.05
CA VAL A 97 5.88 -1.46 14.43
C VAL A 97 6.55 -0.83 13.21
#